data_AF-A0A1C7LZQ3-F1
#
_entry.id   AF-A0A1C7LZQ3-F1
#
_cell.length_a   1.000
_cell.length_b   1.000
_cell.length_c   1.000
_cell.angle_alpha   90.00
_cell.angle_beta   90.00
_cell.angle_gamma   90.00
#
_symmetry.space_group_name_H-M   'P 1'
#
loop_
_entity.id
_entity.type
_entity.pdbx_description
1 polymer ?
#
loop_
_entity_poly.entity_id
_entity_poly.type
_entity_poly.pdbx_seq_one_letter_code
_entity_poly.pdbx_strand_id
1 'polypeptide(L)'
;MYIIVFRDGILSFHFRPTPHPQNVRRRIKQLKDYISVTSDWISYALIDDITDAFGPLIQSIEYEVDSIDELVLILKEAEQSDMLRRIGTCRKKVMGLLRLMGNKADVVKGLAKRCNENWRVAPTSDIGLYLSDIQDHLITMTQNLNHYEKILSRSHSNYLAQISIEMTDANNQINDVLSKLTALGTVLIPMNLITGLWGMNVHVPGQNVENLRWFGSIIGALAAFAIIAGWTTYKIMLRR
;
A
#
# COMPACT_ATOMS: atom_id res chain seq x y z
N MET A 1 23.27 -16.61 -17.33
CA MET A 1 24.06 -17.84 -17.39
C MET A 1 23.49 -18.69 -18.50
N TYR A 2 24.34 -19.30 -19.32
CA TYR A 2 23.97 -20.20 -20.38
C TYR A 2 24.54 -21.58 -20.09
N ILE A 3 23.81 -22.63 -20.45
CA ILE A 3 24.17 -24.01 -20.20
C ILE A 3 23.96 -24.78 -21.50
N ILE A 4 24.99 -25.51 -21.94
CA ILE A 4 24.95 -26.46 -23.05
C ILE A 4 25.18 -27.84 -22.47
N VAL A 5 24.25 -28.77 -22.72
CA VAL A 5 24.29 -30.14 -22.21
C VAL A 5 24.78 -31.07 -23.32
N PHE A 6 25.85 -31.81 -23.05
CA PHE A 6 26.39 -32.87 -23.90
C PHE A 6 26.10 -34.24 -23.26
N ARG A 7 26.41 -35.33 -23.98
CA ARG A 7 26.21 -36.70 -23.46
C ARG A 7 27.03 -36.98 -22.20
N ASP A 8 28.29 -36.54 -22.18
CA ASP A 8 29.25 -36.86 -21.10
C ASP A 8 29.61 -35.66 -20.21
N GLY A 9 28.96 -34.51 -20.40
CA GLY A 9 29.27 -33.32 -19.62
C GLY A 9 28.42 -32.11 -19.95
N ILE A 10 28.70 -31.01 -19.27
CA ILE A 10 28.03 -29.73 -19.48
C ILE A 10 29.05 -28.61 -19.66
N LEU A 11 28.71 -27.62 -20.48
CA LEU A 11 29.45 -26.37 -20.61
C LEU A 11 28.55 -25.22 -20.16
N SER A 12 28.98 -24.48 -19.15
CA SER A 12 28.28 -23.28 -18.69
C SER A 12 29.14 -22.03 -18.85
N PHE A 13 28.53 -20.94 -19.30
CA PHE A 13 29.20 -19.66 -19.47
C PHE A 13 28.31 -18.51 -18.99
N HIS A 14 28.96 -17.47 -18.46
CA HIS A 14 28.33 -16.40 -17.72
C HIS A 14 29.12 -15.11 -17.92
N PHE A 15 28.42 -14.00 -18.15
CA PHE A 15 29.04 -12.70 -18.43
C PHE A 15 29.60 -11.99 -17.18
N ARG A 16 29.18 -12.44 -15.99
CA ARG A 16 29.62 -11.94 -14.69
C ARG A 16 29.83 -13.15 -13.78
N PRO A 17 30.76 -13.13 -12.83
CA PRO A 17 30.97 -14.23 -11.89
C PRO A 17 29.68 -14.54 -11.12
N THR A 18 29.33 -15.81 -11.02
CA THR A 18 28.14 -16.30 -10.32
C THR A 18 28.50 -17.46 -9.40
N PRO A 19 27.87 -17.58 -8.22
CA PRO A 19 28.19 -18.63 -7.26
C PRO A 19 27.63 -20.01 -7.63
N HIS A 20 26.62 -20.08 -8.51
CA HIS A 20 25.87 -21.31 -8.80
C HIS A 20 26.74 -22.51 -9.24
N PRO A 21 27.71 -22.37 -10.17
CA PRO A 21 28.58 -23.48 -10.53
C PRO A 21 29.44 -23.99 -9.36
N GLN A 22 29.90 -23.09 -8.47
CA GLN A 22 30.64 -23.49 -7.27
C GLN A 22 29.74 -24.24 -6.28
N ASN A 23 28.51 -23.76 -6.05
CA ASN A 23 27.54 -24.41 -5.16
C ASN A 23 27.24 -25.84 -5.62
N VAL A 24 26.92 -26.01 -6.91
CA VAL A 24 26.64 -27.33 -7.48
C VAL A 24 27.88 -28.21 -7.43
N ARG A 25 29.08 -27.69 -7.70
CA ARG A 25 30.32 -28.45 -7.56
C ARG A 25 30.57 -28.91 -6.12
N ARG A 26 30.19 -28.11 -5.12
CA ARG A 26 30.24 -28.50 -3.70
C ARG A 26 29.21 -29.59 -3.41
N ARG A 27 27.97 -29.45 -3.91
CA ARG A 27 26.89 -30.46 -3.80
C ARG A 27 27.30 -31.80 -4.41
N ILE A 28 27.91 -31.78 -5.60
CA ILE A 28 28.48 -32.98 -6.26
C ILE A 28 29.51 -33.67 -5.37
N LYS A 29 30.45 -32.92 -4.79
CA LYS A 29 31.49 -33.52 -3.91
C LYS A 29 30.88 -34.19 -2.68
N GLN A 30 29.80 -33.64 -2.13
CA GLN A 30 29.12 -34.19 -0.95
C GLN A 30 28.29 -35.43 -1.27
N LEU A 31 27.76 -35.54 -2.49
CA LEU A 31 26.83 -36.61 -2.89
C LEU A 31 27.46 -37.66 -3.81
N LYS A 32 28.77 -37.54 -4.09
CA LYS A 32 29.48 -38.38 -5.06
C LYS A 32 29.37 -39.89 -4.78
N ASP A 33 29.26 -40.26 -3.50
CA ASP A 33 29.19 -41.67 -3.07
C ASP A 33 27.76 -42.24 -3.10
N TYR A 34 26.74 -41.38 -3.27
CA TYR A 34 25.33 -41.75 -3.18
C TYR A 34 24.56 -41.60 -4.51
N ILE A 35 25.10 -40.84 -5.47
CA ILE A 35 24.39 -40.47 -6.70
C ILE A 35 25.31 -40.65 -7.91
N SER A 36 24.77 -41.22 -9.00
CA SER A 36 25.43 -41.20 -10.30
C SER A 36 25.35 -39.80 -10.91
N VAL A 37 26.50 -39.13 -11.02
CA VAL A 37 26.58 -37.78 -11.56
C VAL A 37 26.56 -37.84 -13.09
N THR A 38 25.39 -37.63 -13.68
CA THR A 38 25.19 -37.54 -15.14
C THR A 38 25.17 -36.07 -15.60
N SER A 39 25.41 -35.80 -16.88
CA SER A 39 25.32 -34.44 -17.44
C SER A 39 23.94 -33.81 -17.21
N ASP A 40 22.91 -34.63 -17.35
CA ASP A 40 21.51 -34.34 -17.07
C ASP A 40 21.28 -33.90 -15.62
N TRP A 41 21.80 -34.66 -14.65
CA TRP A 41 21.70 -34.34 -13.23
C TRP A 41 22.42 -33.04 -12.90
N ILE A 42 23.60 -32.79 -13.48
CA ILE A 42 24.34 -31.53 -13.25
C ILE A 42 23.55 -30.34 -13.83
N SER A 43 22.92 -30.51 -15.00
CA SER A 43 22.07 -29.48 -15.59
C SER A 43 20.86 -29.17 -14.69
N TYR A 44 20.19 -30.19 -14.16
CA TYR A 44 19.15 -30.03 -13.15
C TYR A 44 19.65 -29.24 -11.94
N ALA A 45 20.74 -29.70 -11.31
CA ALA A 45 21.26 -29.09 -10.09
C ALA A 45 21.66 -27.61 -10.28
N LEU A 46 22.11 -27.23 -11.48
CA LEU A 46 22.38 -25.83 -11.82
C LEU A 46 21.11 -25.00 -11.95
N ILE A 47 20.06 -25.52 -12.60
CA ILE A 47 18.79 -24.80 -12.75
C ILE A 47 18.08 -24.68 -11.39
N ASP A 48 18.15 -25.73 -10.58
CA ASP A 48 17.66 -25.78 -9.20
C ASP A 48 18.33 -24.72 -8.33
N ASP A 49 19.67 -24.69 -8.27
CA ASP A 49 20.42 -23.69 -7.47
C ASP A 49 20.16 -22.23 -7.94
N ILE A 50 19.91 -22.02 -9.24
CA ILE A 50 19.49 -20.70 -9.76
C ILE A 50 18.06 -20.37 -9.32
N THR A 51 17.18 -21.36 -9.27
CA THR A 51 15.77 -21.18 -8.87
C THR A 51 15.68 -20.89 -7.37
N ASP A 52 16.44 -21.61 -6.55
CA ASP A 52 16.52 -21.43 -5.10
C ASP A 52 17.03 -20.03 -4.70
N ALA A 53 17.84 -19.40 -5.56
CA ALA A 53 18.31 -18.04 -5.32
C ALA A 53 17.19 -16.98 -5.33
N PHE A 54 16.00 -17.30 -5.86
CA PHE A 54 14.83 -16.44 -5.74
C PHE A 54 14.15 -16.53 -4.37
N GLY A 55 14.31 -17.64 -3.65
CA GLY A 55 13.66 -17.88 -2.35
C GLY A 55 13.88 -16.74 -1.33
N PRO A 56 15.14 -16.34 -1.03
CA PRO A 56 15.40 -15.24 -0.09
C PRO A 56 14.79 -13.89 -0.52
N LEU A 57 14.68 -13.65 -1.83
CA LEU A 57 14.06 -12.41 -2.35
C LEU A 57 12.55 -12.42 -2.12
N ILE A 58 11.90 -13.57 -2.29
CA ILE A 58 10.47 -13.75 -2.05
C ILE A 58 10.18 -13.65 -0.55
N GLN A 59 11.01 -14.24 0.30
CA GLN A 59 10.87 -14.13 1.76
C GLN A 59 11.05 -12.68 2.25
N SER A 60 11.97 -11.92 1.66
CA SER A 60 12.08 -10.49 1.96
C SER A 60 10.84 -9.70 1.55
N ILE A 61 10.16 -10.10 0.48
CA ILE A 61 8.90 -9.50 0.05
C ILE A 61 7.78 -9.86 1.02
N GLU A 62 7.69 -11.12 1.44
CA GLU A 62 6.72 -11.60 2.40
C GLU A 62 6.74 -10.76 3.68
N TYR A 63 7.91 -10.62 4.33
CA TYR A 63 8.06 -9.80 5.52
C TYR A 63 7.65 -8.33 5.31
N GLU A 64 7.96 -7.78 4.14
CA GLU A 64 7.61 -6.39 3.82
C GLU A 64 6.11 -6.22 3.57
N VAL A 65 5.47 -7.20 2.93
CA VAL A 65 4.02 -7.20 2.65
C VAL A 65 3.24 -7.34 3.96
N ASP A 66 3.64 -8.26 4.83
CA ASP A 66 3.01 -8.45 6.14
C ASP A 66 3.16 -7.19 7.00
N SER A 67 4.35 -6.58 7.01
CA SER A 67 4.58 -5.31 7.71
C SER A 67 3.69 -4.20 7.16
N ILE A 68 3.50 -4.12 5.84
CA ILE A 68 2.61 -3.13 5.23
C ILE A 68 1.14 -3.38 5.62
N ASP A 69 0.67 -4.63 5.58
CA ASP A 69 -0.73 -4.95 5.88
C ASP A 69 -1.08 -4.65 7.33
N GLU A 70 -0.16 -4.93 8.26
CA GLU A 70 -0.33 -4.59 9.69
C GLU A 70 -0.31 -3.07 9.92
N LEU A 71 0.63 -2.35 9.32
CA LEU A 71 0.77 -0.90 9.50
C LEU A 71 -0.45 -0.13 8.98
N VAL A 72 -1.02 -0.54 7.84
CA VAL A 72 -2.23 0.10 7.29
C VAL A 72 -3.42 0.05 8.26
N LEU A 73 -3.46 -0.89 9.22
CA LEU A 73 -4.53 -0.97 10.21
C LEU A 73 -4.29 -0.11 11.46
N ILE A 74 -3.04 0.25 11.75
CA ILE A 74 -2.63 0.83 13.05
C ILE A 74 -2.23 2.30 12.93
N LEU A 75 -1.79 2.74 11.75
CA LEU A 75 -1.17 4.06 11.57
C LEU A 75 -2.13 5.23 11.83
N LYS A 76 -1.68 6.19 12.65
CA LYS A 76 -2.28 7.51 12.85
C LYS A 76 -1.39 8.60 12.25
N GLU A 77 -2.00 9.51 11.49
CA GLU A 77 -1.62 10.84 10.97
C GLU A 77 -0.14 11.17 10.59
N ALA A 78 0.89 10.77 11.34
CA ALA A 78 2.26 11.29 11.16
C ALA A 78 3.12 10.54 10.11
N GLU A 79 2.74 9.31 9.71
CA GLU A 79 3.56 8.44 8.83
C GLU A 79 2.94 8.20 7.44
N GLN A 80 1.89 8.96 7.09
CA GLN A 80 1.06 8.70 5.92
C GLN A 80 1.80 8.81 4.57
N SER A 81 2.69 9.80 4.37
CA SER A 81 3.34 9.96 3.06
C SER A 81 4.32 8.81 2.73
N ASP A 82 4.88 8.16 3.76
CA ASP A 82 5.85 7.09 3.58
C ASP A 82 5.18 5.78 3.16
N MET A 83 3.95 5.53 3.61
CA MET A 83 3.24 4.27 3.33
C MET A 83 2.92 4.05 1.86
N LEU A 84 2.41 5.05 1.13
CA LEU A 84 2.14 4.90 -0.30
C LEU A 84 3.43 4.61 -1.09
N ARG A 85 4.53 5.25 -0.70
CA ARG A 85 5.84 5.02 -1.32
C ARG A 85 6.35 3.61 -1.02
N ARG A 86 6.20 3.15 0.22
CA ARG A 86 6.59 1.80 0.66
C ARG A 86 5.78 0.72 -0.08
N ILE A 87 4.46 0.87 -0.14
CA ILE A 87 3.55 0.02 -0.95
C ILE A 87 3.98 0.00 -2.41
N GLY A 88 4.20 1.17 -3.02
CA GLY A 88 4.60 1.27 -4.42
C GLY A 88 5.95 0.63 -4.71
N THR A 89 6.92 0.76 -3.79
CA THR A 89 8.25 0.16 -3.93
C THR A 89 8.20 -1.36 -3.78
N CYS A 90 7.44 -1.86 -2.80
CA CYS A 90 7.22 -3.29 -2.63
C CYS A 90 6.52 -3.90 -3.86
N ARG A 91 5.46 -3.26 -4.37
CA ARG A 91 4.76 -3.70 -5.58
C ARG A 91 5.68 -3.76 -6.80
N LYS A 92 6.61 -2.81 -6.96
CA LYS A 92 7.63 -2.87 -8.02
C LYS A 92 8.55 -4.10 -7.89
N LYS A 93 8.96 -4.47 -6.67
CA LYS A 93 9.76 -5.69 -6.42
C LYS A 93 8.97 -6.95 -6.80
N VAL A 94 7.71 -7.05 -6.36
CA VAL A 94 6.80 -8.16 -6.70
C VAL A 94 6.61 -8.30 -8.21
N MET A 95 6.28 -7.20 -8.89
CA MET A 95 6.13 -7.19 -10.36
C MET A 95 7.42 -7.55 -11.09
N GLY A 96 8.56 -7.09 -10.57
CA GLY A 96 9.88 -7.42 -11.11
C GLY A 96 10.15 -8.93 -11.08
N LEU A 97 9.88 -9.58 -9.94
CA LEU A 97 10.03 -11.04 -9.82
C LEU A 97 9.01 -11.80 -10.66
N LEU A 98 7.73 -11.40 -10.67
CA LEU A 98 6.71 -12.02 -11.53
C LEU A 98 7.10 -11.99 -13.00
N ARG A 99 7.65 -10.87 -13.48
CA ARG A 99 8.13 -10.74 -14.86
C ARG A 99 9.34 -11.66 -15.13
N LEU A 100 10.25 -11.81 -14.17
CA LEU A 100 11.41 -12.68 -14.31
C LEU A 100 11.01 -14.17 -14.31
N MET A 101 9.99 -14.54 -13.53
CA MET A 101 9.60 -15.94 -13.32
C MET A 101 8.52 -16.44 -14.29
N GLY A 102 7.58 -15.57 -14.69
CA GLY A 102 6.38 -15.97 -15.44
C GLY A 102 6.69 -16.80 -16.70
N ASN A 103 7.63 -16.34 -17.51
CA ASN A 103 7.99 -17.04 -18.75
C ASN A 103 8.89 -18.27 -18.50
N LYS A 104 9.51 -18.41 -17.32
CA LYS A 104 10.42 -19.51 -16.99
C LYS A 104 9.65 -20.78 -16.64
N ALA A 105 8.55 -20.65 -15.90
CA ALA A 105 7.69 -21.79 -15.55
C ALA A 105 7.16 -22.50 -16.81
N ASP A 106 6.71 -21.73 -17.81
CA ASP A 106 6.22 -22.29 -19.07
C ASP A 106 7.31 -22.96 -19.90
N VAL A 107 8.53 -22.41 -19.91
CA VAL A 107 9.68 -23.01 -20.60
C VAL A 107 10.09 -24.33 -19.94
N VAL A 108 10.17 -24.38 -18.61
CA VAL A 108 10.49 -25.61 -17.88
C VAL A 108 9.40 -26.66 -18.09
N LYS A 109 8.13 -26.27 -18.03
CA LYS A 109 6.99 -27.16 -18.34
C LYS A 109 7.05 -27.71 -19.76
N GLY A 110 7.35 -26.85 -20.74
CA GLY A 110 7.52 -27.25 -22.13
C GLY A 110 8.69 -28.20 -22.34
N LEU A 111 9.80 -27.98 -21.63
CA LEU A 111 10.98 -28.84 -21.66
C LEU A 111 10.68 -30.20 -21.01
N ALA A 112 10.09 -30.21 -19.81
CA ALA A 112 9.71 -31.43 -19.09
C ALA A 112 8.81 -32.33 -19.96
N LYS A 113 7.79 -31.74 -20.60
CA LYS A 113 6.90 -32.46 -21.51
C LYS A 113 7.65 -33.07 -22.70
N ARG A 114 8.50 -32.30 -23.37
CA ARG A 114 9.26 -32.76 -24.55
C ARG A 114 10.27 -33.85 -24.22
N CYS A 115 10.91 -33.75 -23.05
CA CYS A 115 11.83 -34.77 -22.54
C CYS A 115 11.09 -36.09 -22.26
N ASN A 116 9.83 -36.04 -21.85
CA ASN A 116 9.01 -37.23 -21.58
C ASN A 116 8.48 -37.89 -22.87
N GLU A 117 8.16 -37.11 -23.91
CA GLU A 117 7.51 -37.61 -25.14
C GLU A 117 8.48 -38.08 -26.25
N ASN A 118 9.68 -37.49 -26.39
CA ASN A 118 10.47 -37.64 -27.63
C ASN A 118 11.99 -37.86 -27.46
N TRP A 119 12.49 -38.14 -26.26
CA TRP A 119 13.93 -38.12 -26.02
C TRP A 119 14.63 -39.48 -26.25
N ARG A 120 14.87 -39.85 -27.52
CA ARG A 120 15.61 -41.08 -27.90
C ARG A 120 17.15 -41.01 -27.69
N VAL A 121 17.69 -39.88 -27.21
CA VAL A 121 19.14 -39.56 -27.25
C VAL A 121 19.83 -39.49 -25.88
N ALA A 122 19.11 -39.55 -24.76
CA ALA A 122 19.67 -39.57 -23.39
C ALA A 122 18.97 -40.61 -22.50
N PRO A 123 19.58 -41.02 -21.36
CA PRO A 123 19.12 -42.14 -20.55
C PRO A 123 17.69 -41.91 -20.01
N THR A 124 16.86 -42.92 -20.22
CA THR A 124 15.46 -42.99 -19.80
C THR A 124 15.35 -43.25 -18.29
N SER A 125 14.90 -42.26 -17.50
CA SER A 125 13.72 -42.40 -16.60
C SER A 125 13.53 -41.21 -15.64
N ASP A 126 14.58 -40.49 -15.23
CA ASP A 126 14.46 -39.63 -14.03
C ASP A 126 14.51 -38.11 -14.31
N ILE A 127 14.89 -37.68 -15.51
CA ILE A 127 15.03 -36.25 -15.83
C ILE A 127 13.70 -35.49 -15.81
N GLY A 128 12.61 -36.17 -16.19
CA GLY A 128 11.27 -35.60 -16.17
C GLY A 128 10.81 -35.29 -14.74
N LEU A 129 11.20 -36.14 -13.78
CA LEU A 129 10.91 -35.93 -12.36
C LEU A 129 11.66 -34.69 -11.84
N TYR A 130 12.95 -34.59 -12.13
CA TYR A 130 13.79 -33.44 -11.77
C TYR A 130 13.29 -32.11 -12.36
N LEU A 131 12.87 -32.10 -13.62
CA LEU A 131 12.31 -30.90 -14.23
C LEU A 131 10.91 -30.56 -13.69
N SER A 132 10.12 -31.57 -13.30
CA SER A 132 8.82 -31.37 -12.65
C SER A 132 8.98 -30.69 -11.29
N ASP A 133 9.97 -31.10 -10.49
CA ASP A 133 10.29 -30.48 -9.19
C ASP A 133 10.61 -28.98 -9.33
N ILE A 134 11.49 -28.62 -10.28
CA ILE A 134 11.79 -27.20 -10.58
C ILE A 134 10.53 -26.47 -11.05
N GLN A 135 9.71 -27.11 -11.88
CA GLN A 135 8.48 -26.52 -12.36
C GLN A 135 7.54 -26.20 -11.19
N ASP A 136 7.37 -27.14 -10.26
CA ASP A 136 6.53 -26.97 -9.08
C ASP A 136 7.05 -25.84 -8.19
N HIS A 137 8.37 -25.78 -7.94
CA HIS A 137 9.00 -24.65 -7.24
C HIS A 137 8.70 -23.30 -7.90
N LEU A 138 8.87 -23.19 -9.22
CA LEU A 138 8.58 -21.95 -9.96
C LEU A 138 7.09 -21.58 -9.90
N ILE A 139 6.20 -22.56 -9.99
CA ILE A 139 4.74 -22.34 -9.91
C ILE A 139 4.38 -21.84 -8.51
N THR A 140 4.85 -22.52 -7.46
CA THR A 140 4.58 -22.12 -6.07
C THR A 140 5.10 -20.71 -5.79
N MET A 141 6.34 -20.39 -6.17
CA MET A 141 6.90 -19.05 -6.02
C MET A 141 6.10 -17.99 -6.78
N THR A 142 5.64 -18.30 -8.00
CA THR A 142 4.79 -17.40 -8.79
C THR A 142 3.42 -17.20 -8.13
N GLN A 143 2.82 -18.24 -7.56
CA GLN A 143 1.57 -18.16 -6.81
C GLN A 143 1.72 -17.30 -5.56
N ASN A 144 2.82 -17.45 -4.81
CA ASN A 144 3.11 -16.61 -3.64
C ASN A 144 3.23 -15.14 -4.03
N LEU A 145 3.96 -14.82 -5.11
CA LEU A 145 4.05 -13.44 -5.60
C LEU A 145 2.69 -12.85 -6.01
N ASN A 146 1.83 -13.64 -6.66
CA ASN A 146 0.47 -13.22 -6.98
C ASN A 146 -0.39 -13.02 -5.71
N HIS A 147 -0.17 -13.83 -4.66
CA HIS A 147 -0.82 -13.65 -3.37
C HIS A 147 -0.39 -12.34 -2.71
N TYR A 148 0.92 -12.07 -2.66
CA TYR A 148 1.46 -10.82 -2.12
C TYR A 148 1.00 -9.59 -2.89
N GLU A 149 0.86 -9.68 -4.22
CA GLU A 149 0.29 -8.60 -5.03
C GLU A 149 -1.15 -8.27 -4.61
N LYS A 150 -1.98 -9.29 -4.39
CA LYS A 150 -3.37 -9.12 -3.94
C LYS A 150 -3.44 -8.47 -2.56
N ILE A 151 -2.59 -8.90 -1.63
CA ILE A 151 -2.49 -8.27 -0.30
C ILE A 151 -2.12 -6.80 -0.47
N LEU A 152 -1.03 -6.48 -1.16
CA LEU A 152 -0.61 -5.10 -1.41
C LEU A 152 -1.71 -4.25 -2.07
N SER A 153 -2.46 -4.81 -3.02
CA SER A 153 -3.57 -4.10 -3.67
C SER A 153 -4.71 -3.81 -2.68
N ARG A 154 -5.01 -4.75 -1.78
CA ARG A 154 -5.99 -4.55 -0.71
C ARG A 154 -5.49 -3.52 0.31
N SER A 155 -4.26 -3.65 0.79
CA SER A 155 -3.67 -2.70 1.76
C SER A 155 -3.61 -1.29 1.19
N HIS A 156 -3.31 -1.15 -0.11
CA HIS A 156 -3.39 0.14 -0.81
C HIS A 156 -4.81 0.76 -0.77
N SER A 157 -5.84 -0.03 -1.09
CA SER A 157 -7.23 0.44 -1.03
C SER A 157 -7.68 0.77 0.39
N ASN A 158 -7.34 -0.06 1.37
CA ASN A 158 -7.64 0.17 2.78
C ASN A 158 -7.01 1.47 3.28
N TYR A 159 -5.75 1.70 2.90
CA TYR A 159 -5.02 2.91 3.26
C TYR A 159 -5.67 4.18 2.69
N LEU A 160 -6.07 4.17 1.42
CA LEU A 160 -6.80 5.30 0.82
C LEU A 160 -8.16 5.53 1.48
N ALA A 161 -8.87 4.45 1.85
CA ALA A 161 -10.13 4.57 2.57
C ALA A 161 -9.95 5.21 3.95
N GLN A 162 -8.89 4.83 4.67
CA GLN A 162 -8.55 5.44 5.97
C GLN A 162 -8.27 6.94 5.84
N ILE A 163 -7.45 7.35 4.88
CA ILE A 163 -7.22 8.78 4.59
C ILE A 163 -8.54 9.50 4.32
N SER A 164 -9.43 8.90 3.52
CA SER A 164 -10.72 9.50 3.19
C SER A 164 -11.60 9.70 4.43
N ILE A 165 -11.60 8.74 5.36
CA ILE A 165 -12.30 8.84 6.65
C ILE A 165 -11.70 9.97 7.48
N GLU A 166 -10.37 10.02 7.63
CA GLU A 166 -9.70 11.08 8.39
C GLU A 166 -9.95 12.47 7.80
N MET A 167 -9.91 12.62 6.47
CA MET A 167 -10.27 13.88 5.82
C MET A 167 -11.74 14.26 6.06
N THR A 168 -12.64 13.28 6.07
CA THR A 168 -14.07 13.50 6.33
C THR A 168 -14.27 13.96 7.77
N ASP A 169 -13.59 13.33 8.73
CA ASP A 169 -13.65 13.71 10.15
C ASP A 169 -13.06 15.10 10.39
N ALA A 170 -11.91 15.41 9.78
CA ALA A 170 -11.31 16.74 9.84
C ALA A 170 -12.25 17.81 9.25
N ASN A 171 -12.89 17.52 8.11
CA ASN A 171 -13.89 18.42 7.51
C ASN A 171 -15.12 18.60 8.41
N ASN A 172 -15.58 17.54 9.08
CA ASN A 172 -16.69 17.63 10.03
C ASN A 172 -16.33 18.52 11.24
N GLN A 173 -15.12 18.40 11.77
CA GLN A 173 -14.62 19.26 12.84
C GLN A 173 -14.52 20.73 12.39
N ILE A 174 -13.99 20.98 11.19
CA ILE A 174 -13.94 22.33 10.60
C ILE A 174 -15.36 22.90 10.45
N ASN A 175 -16.29 22.11 9.93
CA ASN A 175 -17.69 22.52 9.77
C ASN A 175 -18.37 22.82 11.11
N ASP A 176 -18.06 22.06 12.17
CA ASP A 176 -18.56 22.32 13.52
C ASP A 176 -18.03 23.65 14.08
N VAL A 177 -16.72 23.90 13.96
CA VAL A 177 -16.11 25.18 14.37
C VAL A 177 -16.67 26.34 13.56
N LEU A 178 -16.80 26.19 12.24
CA LEU A 178 -17.37 27.20 11.36
C LEU A 178 -18.83 27.50 11.71
N SER A 179 -19.62 26.46 12.01
CA SER A 179 -21.00 26.61 12.48
C SER A 179 -21.06 27.45 13.74
N LYS A 180 -20.19 27.19 14.72
CA LYS A 180 -20.06 27.96 15.99
C LYS A 180 -19.68 29.43 15.75
N LEU A 181 -18.73 29.71 14.85
CA LEU A 181 -18.36 31.08 14.50
C LEU A 181 -19.49 31.81 13.75
N THR A 182 -20.17 31.12 12.84
CA THR A 182 -21.29 31.69 12.07
C THR A 182 -22.48 32.03 12.96
N ALA A 183 -22.75 31.19 13.96
CA ALA A 183 -23.74 31.44 15.00
C ALA A 183 -23.45 32.74 15.78
N LEU A 184 -22.20 32.92 16.24
CA LEU A 184 -21.77 34.15 16.91
C LEU A 184 -21.90 35.36 15.97
N GLY A 185 -21.45 35.23 14.71
CA GLY A 185 -21.57 36.28 13.70
C GLY A 185 -23.03 36.72 13.46
N THR A 186 -23.96 35.77 13.41
CA THR A 186 -25.39 36.04 13.19
C THR A 186 -26.00 36.88 14.31
N VAL A 187 -25.51 36.75 15.56
CA VAL A 187 -25.95 37.56 16.71
C VAL A 187 -25.27 38.93 16.69
N LEU A 188 -23.96 38.98 16.42
CA LEU A 188 -23.16 40.21 16.51
C LEU A 188 -23.41 41.20 15.37
N ILE A 189 -23.66 40.73 14.13
CA ILE A 189 -23.80 41.60 12.96
C ILE A 189 -24.97 42.59 13.10
N PRO A 190 -26.21 42.17 13.43
CA PRO A 190 -27.33 43.11 13.61
C PRO A 190 -27.13 44.05 14.81
N MET A 191 -26.50 43.57 15.89
CA MET A 191 -26.19 44.41 17.05
C MET A 191 -25.18 45.51 16.71
N ASN A 192 -24.15 45.18 15.93
CA ASN A 192 -23.17 46.16 15.43
C ASN A 192 -23.81 47.15 14.45
N LEU A 193 -24.79 46.73 13.65
CA LEU A 193 -25.51 47.65 12.77
C LEU A 193 -26.30 48.71 13.57
N ILE A 194 -27.04 48.29 14.60
CA ILE A 194 -27.82 49.22 15.44
C ILE A 194 -26.90 50.17 16.19
N THR A 195 -25.86 49.66 16.85
CA THR A 195 -24.90 50.53 17.55
C THR A 195 -24.14 51.46 16.61
N GLY A 196 -23.81 51.00 15.40
CA GLY A 196 -23.20 51.80 14.35
C GLY A 196 -24.09 52.95 13.89
N LEU A 197 -25.37 52.70 13.60
CA LEU A 197 -26.33 53.73 13.16
C LEU A 197 -26.54 54.83 14.22
N TRP A 198 -26.61 54.47 15.51
CA TRP A 198 -26.75 55.44 16.61
C TRP A 198 -25.43 56.09 17.03
N GLY A 199 -24.29 55.59 16.55
CA GLY A 199 -22.97 56.20 16.72
C GLY A 199 -22.60 57.22 15.62
N MET A 200 -23.45 57.42 14.62
CA MET A 200 -23.20 58.38 13.54
C MET A 200 -23.48 59.81 14.00
N ASN A 201 -22.71 60.77 13.47
CA ASN A 201 -22.92 62.22 13.70
C ASN A 201 -24.12 62.78 12.88
N VAL A 202 -25.26 62.08 12.90
CA VAL A 202 -26.50 62.45 12.20
C VAL A 202 -27.62 62.54 13.23
N HIS A 203 -28.66 63.34 12.95
CA HIS A 203 -29.78 63.47 13.86
C HIS A 203 -30.50 62.12 14.04
N VAL A 204 -30.44 61.56 15.25
CA VAL A 204 -31.06 60.27 15.59
C VAL A 204 -32.34 60.48 16.41
N PRO A 205 -33.35 59.61 16.23
CA PRO A 205 -34.58 59.68 17.01
C PRO A 205 -34.28 59.55 18.51
N GLY A 206 -34.76 60.51 19.30
CA GLY A 206 -34.52 60.59 20.76
C GLY A 206 -33.38 61.52 21.20
N GLN A 207 -32.65 62.16 20.26
CA GLN A 207 -31.50 63.04 20.59
C GLN A 207 -31.87 64.32 21.35
N ASN A 208 -33.07 64.89 21.11
CA ASN A 208 -33.50 66.18 21.70
C ASN A 208 -34.25 66.03 23.03
N VAL A 209 -34.23 64.83 23.64
CA VAL A 209 -34.97 64.53 24.87
C VAL A 209 -33.98 64.33 26.02
N GLU A 210 -34.03 65.16 27.06
CA GLU A 210 -33.09 65.11 28.22
C GLU A 210 -33.23 63.83 29.08
N ASN A 211 -34.22 62.98 28.81
CA ASN A 211 -34.45 61.74 29.56
C ASN A 211 -33.66 60.55 28.98
N LEU A 212 -32.94 59.82 29.85
CA LEU A 212 -32.20 58.58 29.52
C LEU A 212 -33.07 57.39 29.05
N ARG A 213 -34.39 57.58 28.90
CA ARG A 213 -35.35 56.53 28.55
C ARG A 213 -35.07 55.89 27.19
N TRP A 214 -34.67 56.69 26.19
CA TRP A 214 -34.34 56.19 24.85
C TRP A 214 -33.08 55.31 24.85
N PHE A 215 -32.04 55.74 25.57
CA PHE A 215 -30.83 54.95 25.73
C PHE A 215 -31.12 53.61 26.45
N GLY A 216 -31.89 53.66 27.54
CA GLY A 216 -32.32 52.45 28.25
C GLY A 216 -33.18 51.51 27.40
N SER A 217 -34.06 52.04 26.54
CA SER A 217 -34.90 51.22 25.66
C SER A 217 -34.10 50.53 24.55
N ILE A 218 -33.09 51.20 23.98
CA ILE A 218 -32.20 50.62 22.96
C ILE A 218 -31.35 49.50 23.57
N ILE A 219 -30.75 49.75 24.74
CA ILE A 219 -30.00 48.71 25.48
C ILE A 219 -30.92 47.53 25.81
N GLY A 220 -32.12 47.79 26.33
CA GLY A 220 -33.09 46.74 26.64
C GLY A 220 -33.48 45.92 25.42
N ALA A 221 -33.73 46.57 24.28
CA ALA A 221 -34.05 45.90 23.02
C ALA A 221 -32.88 45.05 22.48
N LEU A 222 -31.64 45.56 22.56
CA LEU A 222 -30.44 44.83 22.16
C LEU A 222 -30.17 43.63 23.07
N ALA A 223 -30.34 43.78 24.39
CA ALA A 223 -30.20 42.66 25.34
C ALA A 223 -31.28 41.59 25.10
N ALA A 224 -32.53 41.99 24.89
CA ALA A 224 -33.61 41.07 24.56
C ALA A 224 -33.33 40.32 23.24
N PHE A 225 -32.89 41.04 22.20
CA PHE A 225 -32.49 40.43 20.93
C PHE A 225 -31.32 39.45 21.10
N ALA A 226 -30.27 39.82 21.83
CA ALA A 226 -29.11 38.96 22.08
C ALA A 226 -29.51 37.66 22.81
N ILE A 227 -30.40 37.75 23.80
CA ILE A 227 -30.89 36.59 24.55
C ILE A 227 -31.74 35.68 23.64
N ILE A 228 -32.69 36.26 22.88
CA ILE A 228 -33.56 35.50 21.98
C ILE A 228 -32.74 34.83 20.88
N ALA A 229 -31.89 35.61 20.18
CA ALA A 229 -31.05 35.10 19.10
C ALA A 229 -30.06 34.05 19.61
N GLY A 230 -29.39 34.30 20.74
CA GLY A 230 -28.49 33.34 21.38
C GLY A 230 -29.20 32.03 21.77
N TRP A 231 -30.39 32.11 22.39
CA TRP A 231 -31.17 30.93 22.76
C TRP A 231 -31.65 30.15 21.54
N THR A 232 -32.10 30.84 20.49
CA THR A 232 -32.56 30.21 19.25
C THR A 232 -31.43 29.47 18.57
N THR A 233 -30.26 30.10 18.48
CA THR A 233 -29.06 29.50 17.88
C THR A 233 -28.52 28.33 18.71
N TYR A 234 -28.51 28.44 20.04
CA TYR A 234 -28.14 27.35 20.94
C TYR A 234 -29.07 26.14 20.79
N LYS A 235 -30.39 26.38 20.74
CA LYS A 235 -31.39 25.33 20.55
C LYS A 235 -31.28 24.65 19.18
N ILE A 236 -30.93 25.39 18.14
CA ILE A 236 -30.69 24.84 16.80
C ILE A 236 -29.41 23.99 16.79
N MET A 237 -28.35 24.42 17.48
CA MET A 237 -27.11 23.65 17.60
C MET A 237 -27.27 22.35 18.40
N LEU A 238 -28.08 22.35 19.46
CA LEU A 238 -28.36 21.15 20.27
C LEU A 238 -29.26 20.12 19.60
N ARG A 239 -29.95 20.49 18.51
CA ARG A 239 -30.80 19.58 17.74
C ARG A 239 -30.08 18.90 16.59
N ARG A 240 -28.81 19.23 16.34
CA ARG A 240 -27.93 18.59 15.36
C ARG A 240 -27.00 17.61 16.07
#